data_AF-A0A484X6A0-F1
#
_entry.id   AF-A0A484X6A0-F1
#
_cell.length_a   1.000
_cell.length_b   1.000
_cell.length_c   1.000
_cell.angle_alpha   90.00
_cell.angle_beta   90.00
_cell.angle_gamma   90.00
#
_symmetry.space_group_name_H-M   'P 1'
#
loop_
_entity.id
_entity.type
_entity.pdbx_description
1 polymer ?
#
loop_
_entity_poly.entity_id
_entity_poly.type
_entity_poly.pdbx_seq_one_letter_code
_entity_poly.pdbx_strand_id
1 'polypeptide(L)'
;MCLRPVRYYQGTPSPVKHPELTDMVIFRENSEDIYAGIEWKADSADAEKVIKFLREEMGVKKIRFPEHCGIGIKPCSEEGTKRLVRAAIDYAITNDRDSVTLVHKGNIMKFTEGAFKRLGLPAGERRVRR
;
A
#
# COMPACT_ATOMS: atom_id res chain seq x y z
N MET A 1 -8.45 -8.88 3.74
CA MET A 1 -8.90 -7.74 2.90
C MET A 1 -9.71 -6.78 3.75
N CYS A 2 -9.43 -5.48 3.72
CA CYS A 2 -10.17 -4.46 4.46
C CYS A 2 -10.99 -3.63 3.48
N LEU A 3 -12.32 -3.65 3.61
CA LEU A 3 -13.26 -2.92 2.76
C LEU A 3 -13.88 -1.77 3.56
N ARG A 4 -13.82 -0.55 3.01
CA ARG A 4 -14.36 0.65 3.67
C ARG A 4 -15.16 1.51 2.69
N PRO A 5 -16.46 1.28 2.53
CA PRO A 5 -17.32 2.21 1.81
C PRO A 5 -17.43 3.53 2.60
N VAL A 6 -17.31 4.65 1.91
CA VAL A 6 -17.39 6.00 2.45
C VAL A 6 -18.33 6.79 1.56
N ARG A 7 -19.50 7.13 2.12
CA ARG A 7 -20.49 7.98 1.48
C ARG A 7 -21.05 8.99 2.46
N TYR A 8 -21.48 10.13 1.95
CA TYR A 8 -22.19 11.12 2.74
C TYR A 8 -23.67 10.75 2.93
N TYR A 9 -24.21 11.12 4.09
CA TYR A 9 -25.64 11.07 4.41
C TYR A 9 -26.13 12.47 4.76
N GLN A 10 -27.22 12.89 4.13
CA GLN A 10 -27.77 14.23 4.27
C GLN A 10 -28.04 14.58 5.75
N GLY A 11 -27.60 15.77 6.17
CA GLY A 11 -27.76 16.26 7.55
C GLY A 11 -26.59 15.91 8.48
N THR A 12 -25.65 15.07 8.05
CA THR A 12 -24.45 14.78 8.85
C THR A 12 -23.55 16.02 8.91
N PRO A 13 -23.16 16.52 10.10
CA PRO A 13 -22.22 17.64 10.20
C PRO A 13 -20.89 17.31 9.52
N SER A 14 -20.39 18.24 8.71
CA SER A 14 -19.18 18.05 7.90
C SER A 14 -18.23 19.24 8.02
N PRO A 15 -16.90 18.99 8.11
CA PRO A 15 -15.90 20.05 8.10
C PRO A 15 -15.56 20.55 6.67
N VAL A 16 -16.02 19.86 5.62
CA VAL A 16 -15.79 20.24 4.21
C VAL A 16 -17.04 20.82 3.57
N LYS A 17 -16.85 21.66 2.53
CA LYS A 17 -17.93 22.41 1.86
C LYS A 17 -18.94 21.54 1.10
N HIS A 18 -18.46 20.47 0.44
CA HIS A 18 -19.27 19.62 -0.45
C HIS A 18 -19.06 18.12 -0.13
N PRO A 19 -19.45 17.64 1.05
CA PRO A 19 -19.29 16.23 1.42
C PRO A 19 -20.13 15.29 0.55
N GLU A 20 -21.24 15.77 -0.03
CA GLU A 20 -22.14 15.03 -0.92
C GLU A 20 -21.48 14.49 -2.18
N LEU A 21 -20.34 15.07 -2.59
CA LEU A 21 -19.55 14.59 -3.71
C LEU A 21 -18.68 13.36 -3.35
N THR A 22 -18.70 12.93 -2.08
CA THR A 22 -17.96 11.75 -1.62
C THR A 22 -18.83 10.50 -1.73
N ASP A 23 -18.51 9.66 -2.72
CA ASP A 23 -18.97 8.28 -2.83
C ASP A 23 -17.81 7.40 -3.31
N MET A 24 -17.15 6.73 -2.36
CA MET A 24 -15.97 5.92 -2.62
C MET A 24 -16.04 4.60 -1.86
N VAL A 25 -15.38 3.58 -2.40
CA VAL A 25 -15.18 2.31 -1.69
C VAL A 25 -13.70 2.00 -1.69
N ILE A 26 -13.13 1.94 -0.48
CA ILE A 26 -11.69 1.74 -0.30
C ILE A 26 -11.42 0.25 -0.09
N PHE A 27 -10.58 -0.30 -0.96
CA PHE A 27 -9.98 -1.63 -0.81
C PHE A 27 -8.56 -1.45 -0.29
N ARG A 28 -8.32 -1.92 0.94
CA ARG A 28 -7.02 -1.81 1.58
C ARG A 28 -6.42 -3.20 1.85
N GLU A 29 -5.16 -3.36 1.44
CA GLU A 29 -4.33 -4.50 1.81
C GLU A 29 -4.12 -4.51 3.34
N ASN A 30 -4.27 -5.68 3.97
CA ASN A 30 -4.25 -5.84 5.42
C ASN A 30 -3.25 -6.93 5.88
N SER A 31 -2.71 -7.74 4.98
CA SER A 31 -1.87 -8.89 5.32
C SER A 31 -0.36 -8.64 5.18
N GLU A 32 0.05 -7.59 4.49
CA GLU A 32 1.45 -7.26 4.19
C GLU A 32 1.74 -5.78 4.50
N ASP A 33 2.66 -5.17 3.74
CA ASP A 33 3.18 -3.83 3.96
C ASP A 33 3.91 -3.73 5.32
N ILE A 34 4.23 -2.51 5.74
CA ILE A 34 4.84 -2.21 7.04
C ILE A 34 3.97 -2.66 8.22
N TYR A 35 2.67 -2.91 7.98
CA TYR A 35 1.74 -3.44 8.97
C TYR A 35 2.02 -4.91 9.35
N ALA A 36 2.91 -5.59 8.62
CA ALA A 36 3.42 -6.90 9.02
C ALA A 36 4.15 -6.88 10.38
N GLY A 37 4.56 -5.71 10.88
CA GLY A 37 5.18 -5.57 12.21
C GLY A 37 6.58 -6.19 12.30
N ILE A 38 7.26 -6.34 11.15
CA ILE A 38 8.62 -6.86 11.09
C ILE A 38 9.58 -5.70 11.31
N GLU A 39 9.95 -5.50 12.57
CA GLU A 39 10.84 -4.43 12.98
C GLU A 39 11.69 -4.79 14.19
N TRP A 40 12.83 -4.12 14.32
CA TRP A 40 13.76 -4.26 15.43
C TRP A 40 14.07 -2.91 16.04
N LYS A 41 14.03 -2.85 17.37
CA LYS A 41 14.33 -1.65 18.15
C LYS A 41 15.80 -1.24 17.97
N ALA A 42 16.06 0.06 17.93
CA ALA A 42 17.41 0.60 18.02
C ALA A 42 18.16 0.02 19.23
N ASP A 43 19.47 -0.17 19.07
CA ASP A 43 20.40 -0.73 20.08
C ASP A 43 20.11 -2.17 20.51
N SER A 44 19.23 -2.88 19.77
CA SER A 44 19.08 -4.32 19.94
C SER A 44 20.12 -5.08 19.10
N ALA A 45 20.59 -6.21 19.63
CA ALA A 45 21.53 -7.08 18.92
C ALA A 45 20.99 -7.52 17.54
N ASP A 46 19.67 -7.72 17.41
CA ASP A 46 19.05 -8.08 16.14
C ASP A 46 19.05 -6.93 15.13
N ALA A 47 18.78 -5.69 15.56
CA ALA A 47 18.86 -4.52 14.68
C ALA A 47 20.30 -4.33 14.18
N GLU A 48 21.30 -4.44 15.06
CA GLU A 48 22.71 -4.37 14.68
C GLU A 48 23.10 -5.47 13.69
N LYS A 49 22.63 -6.69 13.90
CA LYS A 49 22.85 -7.82 12.98
C LYS A 49 22.25 -7.56 11.60
N VAL A 50 21.02 -7.03 11.54
CA VAL A 50 20.36 -6.69 10.27
C VAL A 50 21.10 -5.54 9.57
N ILE A 51 21.50 -4.51 10.30
CA ILE A 51 22.28 -3.39 9.74
C ILE A 51 23.62 -3.90 9.18
N LYS A 52 24.29 -4.78 9.91
CA LYS A 52 25.54 -5.41 9.48
C LYS A 52 25.34 -6.19 8.18
N PHE A 53 24.34 -7.07 8.13
CA PHE A 53 23.98 -7.83 6.93
C PHE A 53 23.72 -6.91 5.73
N LEU A 54 22.91 -5.85 5.91
CA LEU A 54 22.60 -4.90 4.84
C LEU A 54 23.85 -4.18 4.33
N ARG A 55 24.78 -3.80 5.22
CA ARG A 55 25.97 -3.03 4.85
C ARG A 55 27.08 -3.90 4.25
N GLU A 56 27.36 -5.05 4.85
CA GLU A 56 28.51 -5.90 4.51
C GLU A 56 28.18 -6.87 3.38
N GLU A 57 27.03 -7.56 3.45
CA GLU A 57 26.65 -8.56 2.44
C GLU A 57 25.88 -7.95 1.28
N MET A 58 24.92 -7.06 1.57
CA MET A 58 24.09 -6.44 0.54
C MET A 58 24.65 -5.11 0.00
N GLY A 59 25.79 -4.65 0.52
CA GLY A 59 26.49 -3.45 0.05
C GLY A 59 25.72 -2.13 0.22
N VAL A 60 24.77 -2.05 1.15
CA VAL A 60 23.93 -0.87 1.36
C VAL A 60 24.74 0.27 1.99
N LYS A 61 24.85 1.38 1.24
CA LYS A 61 25.55 2.62 1.67
C LYS A 61 24.60 3.77 2.04
N LYS A 62 23.29 3.56 1.97
CA LYS A 62 22.27 4.61 2.09
C LYS A 62 21.77 4.86 3.52
N ILE A 63 22.13 4.02 4.48
CA ILE A 63 21.79 4.22 5.89
C ILE A 63 22.66 5.37 6.40
N ARG A 64 22.04 6.53 6.64
CA ARG A 64 22.75 7.78 6.96
C ARG A 64 23.39 7.77 8.35
N PHE A 65 22.70 7.17 9.32
CA PHE A 65 23.13 7.03 10.72
C PHE A 65 22.89 5.59 11.13
N PRO A 66 23.90 4.70 11.01
CA PRO A 66 23.74 3.28 11.30
C PRO A 66 23.77 2.94 12.79
N GLU A 67 24.28 3.85 13.64
CA GLU A 67 24.25 3.71 15.10
C GLU A 67 22.91 4.22 15.64
N HIS A 68 22.41 3.63 16.73
CA HIS A 68 21.13 3.98 17.35
C HIS A 68 19.95 3.98 16.38
N CYS A 69 19.97 3.05 15.40
CA CYS A 69 19.04 3.00 14.29
C CYS A 69 18.10 1.80 14.42
N GLY A 70 16.79 2.04 14.45
CA GLY A 70 15.78 1.00 14.30
C GLY A 70 15.60 0.62 12.84
N ILE A 71 15.23 -0.64 12.58
CA ILE A 71 14.99 -1.15 11.22
C ILE A 71 13.59 -1.71 11.12
N GLY A 72 12.90 -1.38 10.03
CA GLY A 72 11.61 -1.96 9.65
C GLY A 72 11.64 -2.52 8.23
N ILE A 73 10.86 -3.56 7.99
CA ILE A 73 10.77 -4.24 6.69
C ILE A 73 9.37 -4.05 6.09
N LYS A 74 9.33 -3.66 4.82
CA LYS A 74 8.10 -3.52 4.04
C LYS A 74 8.07 -4.54 2.90
N PRO A 75 7.45 -5.72 3.10
CA PRO A 75 7.16 -6.64 2.01
C PRO A 75 5.94 -6.17 1.20
N CYS A 76 5.93 -6.48 -0.09
CA CYS A 76 4.78 -6.29 -0.97
C CYS A 76 4.86 -7.38 -2.04
N SER A 77 3.94 -8.33 -2.02
CA SER A 77 3.99 -9.47 -2.95
C SER A 77 3.07 -9.26 -4.16
N GLU A 78 3.38 -10.02 -5.22
CA GLU A 78 2.51 -10.11 -6.39
C GLU A 78 1.18 -10.79 -6.07
N GLU A 79 1.19 -11.83 -5.25
CA GLU A 79 -0.01 -12.56 -4.86
C GLU A 79 -0.94 -11.68 -4.02
N GLY A 80 -0.41 -11.00 -2.98
CA GLY A 80 -1.16 -10.07 -2.15
C GLY A 80 -1.76 -8.93 -2.97
N THR A 81 -0.96 -8.35 -3.87
CA THR A 81 -1.40 -7.29 -4.80
C THR A 81 -2.52 -7.78 -5.71
N LYS A 82 -2.31 -8.87 -6.45
CA LYS A 82 -3.28 -9.38 -7.44
C LYS A 82 -4.59 -9.79 -6.78
N ARG A 83 -4.53 -10.43 -5.61
CA ARG A 83 -5.72 -10.80 -4.83
C ARG A 83 -6.56 -9.57 -4.46
N LEU A 84 -5.93 -8.51 -3.95
CA LEU A 84 -6.62 -7.27 -3.58
C LEU A 84 -7.22 -6.56 -4.79
N VAL A 85 -6.41 -6.37 -5.85
CA VAL A 85 -6.84 -5.60 -7.02
C VAL A 85 -7.93 -6.33 -7.80
N ARG A 86 -7.84 -7.67 -7.91
CA ARG A 86 -8.92 -8.48 -8.48
C ARG A 86 -10.23 -8.26 -7.73
N ALA A 87 -10.23 -8.34 -6.41
CA ALA A 87 -11.43 -8.09 -5.61
C ALA A 87 -12.01 -6.69 -5.81
N ALA A 88 -11.17 -5.66 -5.99
CA ALA A 88 -11.62 -4.30 -6.27
C ALA A 88 -12.24 -4.16 -7.68
N ILE A 89 -11.66 -4.82 -8.68
CA ILE A 89 -12.20 -4.86 -10.06
C ILE A 89 -13.52 -5.62 -10.09
N ASP A 90 -13.58 -6.80 -9.48
CA ASP A 90 -14.80 -7.62 -9.40
C ASP A 90 -15.92 -6.85 -8.70
N TYR A 91 -15.60 -6.12 -7.63
CA TYR A 91 -16.56 -5.24 -6.95
C TYR A 91 -17.03 -4.10 -7.85
N ALA A 92 -16.12 -3.45 -8.57
CA ALA A 92 -16.47 -2.37 -9.47
C ALA A 92 -17.41 -2.84 -10.59
N ILE A 93 -17.14 -4.00 -11.20
CA ILE A 93 -17.99 -4.62 -12.22
C ILE A 93 -19.36 -4.99 -11.63
N THR A 94 -19.38 -5.66 -10.49
CA THR A 94 -20.62 -6.15 -9.85
C THR A 94 -21.53 -5.01 -9.39
N ASN A 95 -20.96 -3.86 -9.01
CA ASN A 95 -21.69 -2.72 -8.46
C ASN A 95 -21.72 -1.51 -9.42
N ASP A 96 -21.45 -1.74 -10.71
CA ASP A 96 -21.50 -0.74 -11.78
C ASP A 96 -20.75 0.57 -11.44
N ARG A 97 -19.51 0.45 -10.96
CA ARG A 97 -18.66 1.58 -10.56
C ARG A 97 -17.83 2.07 -11.75
N ASP A 98 -17.67 3.38 -11.88
CA ASP A 98 -17.03 4.02 -13.04
C ASP A 98 -15.53 3.75 -13.21
N SER A 99 -14.82 3.48 -12.11
CA SER A 99 -13.37 3.32 -12.14
C SER A 99 -12.82 2.61 -10.90
N VAL A 100 -11.64 2.02 -11.09
CA VAL A 100 -10.74 1.57 -10.02
C VAL A 100 -9.48 2.40 -10.10
N THR A 101 -9.06 2.99 -8.97
CA THR A 101 -7.83 3.81 -8.90
C THR A 101 -6.81 3.14 -7.99
N LEU A 102 -5.63 2.86 -8.54
CA LEU A 102 -4.49 2.36 -7.75
C LEU A 102 -3.71 3.54 -7.16
N VAL A 103 -3.82 3.72 -5.85
CA VAL A 103 -3.07 4.74 -5.10
C VAL A 103 -1.75 4.14 -4.63
N HIS A 104 -0.63 4.82 -4.88
CA HIS A 104 0.70 4.31 -4.55
C HIS A 104 1.74 5.45 -4.43
N LYS A 105 2.86 5.20 -3.73
CA LYS A 105 4.04 6.10 -3.71
C LYS A 105 5.25 5.52 -4.45
N GLY A 106 4.97 4.96 -5.62
CA GLY A 106 5.94 4.22 -6.44
C GLY A 106 7.02 5.05 -7.11
N ASN A 107 6.93 6.40 -7.06
CA ASN A 107 8.01 7.27 -7.54
C ASN A 107 9.27 7.16 -6.67
N ILE A 108 9.10 6.92 -5.36
CA ILE A 108 10.19 6.70 -4.40
C ILE A 108 10.40 5.20 -4.17
N MET A 109 9.34 4.47 -3.82
CA MET A 109 9.39 3.05 -3.49
C MET A 109 9.10 2.17 -4.71
N LYS A 110 10.02 2.18 -5.69
CA LYS A 110 9.81 1.56 -7.00
C LYS A 110 9.52 0.05 -6.94
N PHE A 111 10.09 -0.66 -5.97
CA PHE A 111 10.05 -2.13 -5.91
C PHE A 111 8.95 -2.70 -5.01
N THR A 112 8.24 -1.86 -4.24
CA THR A 112 7.08 -2.26 -3.45
C THR A 112 5.84 -1.54 -3.96
N GLU A 113 5.67 -0.25 -3.67
CA GLU A 113 4.57 0.58 -4.15
C GLU A 113 4.52 0.72 -5.68
N GLY A 114 5.68 0.83 -6.33
CA GLY A 114 5.76 0.85 -7.79
C GLY A 114 5.45 -0.52 -8.40
N ALA A 115 5.79 -1.61 -7.69
CA ALA A 115 5.41 -2.96 -8.07
C ALA A 115 3.90 -3.16 -7.91
N PHE A 116 3.29 -2.72 -6.81
CA PHE A 116 1.85 -2.74 -6.60
C PHE A 116 1.08 -2.14 -7.79
N LYS A 117 1.47 -0.94 -8.23
CA LYS A 117 0.88 -0.31 -9.42
C LYS A 117 1.03 -1.14 -10.70
N ARG A 118 2.25 -1.66 -10.95
CA ARG A 118 2.57 -2.39 -12.18
C ARG A 118 1.88 -3.75 -12.24
N LEU A 119 1.81 -4.44 -11.11
CA LEU A 119 1.21 -5.77 -10.99
C LEU A 119 -0.32 -5.71 -10.92
N GLY A 120 -0.87 -4.61 -10.39
CA GLY A 120 -2.30 -4.38 -10.31
C GLY A 120 -2.97 -3.96 -11.63
N LEU A 121 -2.23 -3.45 -12.61
CA LEU A 121 -2.76 -3.16 -13.94
C LEU A 121 -2.53 -4.36 -14.85
N PRO A 122 -3.57 -5.10 -15.30
CA PRO A 122 -3.45 -5.86 -16.53
C PRO A 122 -3.07 -4.89 -17.65
N ALA A 123 -2.25 -5.32 -18.60
CA ALA A 123 -1.86 -4.48 -19.73
C ALA A 123 -3.10 -3.96 -20.48
N GLY A 124 -3.46 -2.68 -20.30
CA GLY A 124 -4.46 -1.99 -21.13
C GLY A 124 -5.64 -1.31 -20.43
N GLU A 125 -5.99 -1.65 -19.19
CA GLU A 125 -7.24 -1.17 -18.57
C GLU A 125 -7.02 -0.01 -17.58
N ARG A 126 -7.39 1.22 -17.98
CA ARG A 126 -7.42 2.41 -17.11
C ARG A 126 -8.81 2.87 -16.73
N ARG A 127 -9.84 2.22 -17.27
CA ARG A 127 -11.25 2.43 -16.93
C ARG A 127 -11.92 1.08 -17.00
N VAL A 128 -12.73 0.76 -16.00
CA VAL A 128 -13.70 -0.33 -16.11
C VAL A 128 -14.77 0.20 -17.06
N ARG A 129 -14.55 0.08 -18.37
CA ARG A 129 -15.58 0.33 -19.37
C ARG A 129 -16.13 -1.01 -19.80
N ARG A 130 -17.47 -1.09 -19.83
CA ARG A 130 -18.18 -2.13 -20.56
C ARG A 130 -17.70 -2.18 -22.01
#